data_AF-A0ABD0R282-F1
#
_entry.id   AF-A0ABD0R282-F1
#
_cell.length_a   1.000
_cell.length_b   1.000
_cell.length_c   1.000
_cell.angle_alpha   90.00
_cell.angle_beta   90.00
_cell.angle_gamma   90.00
#
_symmetry.space_group_name_H-M   'P 1'
#
loop_
_entity.id
_entity.type
_entity.pdbx_description
1 polymer ?
#
loop_
_entity_poly.entity_id
_entity_poly.type
_entity_poly.pdbx_seq_one_letter_code
_entity_poly.pdbx_strand_id
1 'polypeptide(L)' 'YRQERGAMLPVRVHTIVISVQHDEDICLDEMRDALKDKVIKTVVPSVYLDDDTIYHLQPSGRFVIGGPQ' A
#
# COMPACT_ATOMS: atom_id res chain seq x y z
N TYR A 1 -13.45 -11.38 -1.33
CA TYR A 1 -14.62 -11.33 -2.24
C TYR A 1 -15.72 -12.19 -1.69
N ARG A 2 -16.97 -11.91 -2.06
CA ARG A 2 -18.14 -12.75 -1.82
C ARG A 2 -18.75 -13.13 -3.18
N GLN A 3 -19.14 -14.38 -3.35
CA GLN A 3 -19.84 -14.83 -4.55
C GLN A 3 -21.35 -14.66 -4.35
N GLU A 4 -22.01 -13.96 -5.27
CA GLU A 4 -23.47 -13.80 -5.28
C GLU A 4 -24.02 -14.08 -6.69
N ARG A 5 -24.82 -15.15 -6.81
CA ARG A 5 -25.46 -15.56 -8.08
C ARG A 5 -24.48 -15.67 -9.26
N GLY A 6 -23.25 -16.10 -9.00
CA GLY A 6 -22.18 -16.22 -10.00
C GLY A 6 -21.34 -14.96 -10.23
N ALA A 7 -21.72 -13.81 -9.68
CA ALA A 7 -20.91 -12.59 -9.69
C ALA A 7 -19.98 -12.53 -8.46
N MET A 8 -18.83 -11.87 -8.59
CA MET A 8 -17.88 -11.63 -7.51
C MET A 8 -17.97 -10.20 -7.00
N LEU A 9 -18.28 -10.04 -5.72
CA LEU A 9 -18.38 -8.74 -5.06
C LEU A 9 -17.16 -8.49 -4.15
N PRO A 10 -16.43 -7.37 -4.30
CA PRO A 10 -15.34 -7.02 -3.40
C PRO A 10 -15.89 -6.71 -2.01
N VAL A 11 -15.18 -7.17 -0.98
CA VAL A 11 -15.60 -7.02 0.43
C VAL A 11 -14.67 -6.04 1.15
N ARG A 12 -13.36 -6.32 1.10
CA ARG A 12 -12.31 -5.52 1.72
C ARG A 12 -10.99 -5.74 1.00
N VAL A 13 -10.04 -4.83 1.18
CA VAL A 13 -8.65 -5.02 0.81
C VAL A 13 -7.95 -5.76 1.94
N HIS A 14 -7.40 -6.93 1.63
CA HIS A 14 -6.70 -7.76 2.61
C HIS A 14 -5.28 -7.27 2.88
N THR A 15 -4.53 -6.98 1.82
CA THR A 15 -3.11 -6.61 1.92
C THR A 15 -2.75 -5.60 0.84
N ILE A 16 -1.98 -4.58 1.23
CA ILE A 16 -1.40 -3.57 0.33
C ILE A 16 0.12 -3.64 0.46
N VAL A 17 0.80 -3.71 -0.68
CA VAL A 17 2.27 -3.65 -0.77
C VAL A 17 2.64 -2.44 -1.62
N ILE A 18 3.54 -1.61 -1.10
CA ILE A 18 4.13 -0.50 -1.86
C ILE A 18 5.64 -0.52 -1.66
N SER A 19 6.37 -0.64 -2.77
CA SER A 19 7.81 -0.45 -2.84
C SER A 19 8.07 0.63 -3.88
N VAL A 20 8.77 1.70 -3.50
CA VAL A 20 9.04 2.84 -4.39
C VAL A 20 10.50 3.25 -4.27
N GLN A 21 11.12 3.67 -5.36
CA GLN A 21 12.46 4.21 -5.27
C GLN A 21 12.44 5.55 -4.53
N HIS A 22 13.45 5.82 -3.72
CA HIS A 22 13.53 7.06 -2.95
C HIS A 22 14.97 7.57 -2.83
N ASP A 23 15.10 8.86 -2.54
CA ASP A 23 16.41 9.47 -2.26
C ASP A 23 17.00 8.96 -0.93
N GLU A 24 18.32 9.10 -0.74
CA GLU A 24 18.99 8.58 0.47
C GLU A 24 18.63 9.34 1.76
N ASP A 25 18.14 10.57 1.62
CA ASP A 25 17.96 11.50 2.73
C ASP A 25 16.60 11.39 3.44
N ILE A 26 15.66 10.61 2.91
CA ILE A 26 14.31 10.49 3.49
C ILE A 26 14.24 9.36 4.52
N CYS A 27 13.62 9.66 5.67
CA CYS A 27 13.40 8.68 6.72
C CYS A 27 12.33 7.66 6.32
N LEU A 28 12.54 6.39 6.68
CA LEU A 28 11.62 5.30 6.39
C LEU A 28 10.23 5.52 7.02
N ASP A 29 10.18 6.08 8.24
CA ASP A 29 8.91 6.31 8.94
C ASP A 29 8.09 7.43 8.27
N GLU A 30 8.75 8.53 7.89
CA GLU A 30 8.10 9.61 7.13
C GLU A 30 7.53 9.10 5.80
N MET A 31 8.25 8.18 5.15
CA MET A 31 7.79 7.57 3.91
C MET A 31 6.58 6.67 4.13
N ARG A 32 6.58 5.86 5.18
CA ARG A 32 5.45 4.98 5.51
C ARG A 32 4.19 5.79 5.78
N ASP A 33 4.31 6.88 6.53
CA ASP A 33 3.20 7.79 6.81
C ASP A 33 2.71 8.48 5.55
N ALA A 34 3.62 9.01 4.72
CA ALA A 34 3.27 9.62 3.44
C ALA A 34 2.57 8.64 2.49
N LEU A 35 3.07 7.40 2.36
CA LEU A 35 2.45 6.36 1.54
C LEU A 35 1.05 5.99 2.05
N LYS A 36 0.86 5.91 3.37
CA LYS A 36 -0.45 5.60 3.94
C LYS A 36 -1.44 6.74 3.74
N ASP A 37 -1.05 7.97 4.04
CA ASP A 37 -1.97 9.12 4.06
C ASP A 37 -2.17 9.79 2.71
N LYS A 38 -1.11 9.91 1.91
CA LYS A 38 -1.16 10.63 0.63
C LYS A 38 -1.43 9.72 -0.56
N VAL A 39 -1.11 8.43 -0.45
CA VAL A 39 -1.31 7.47 -1.56
C VAL A 39 -2.48 6.56 -1.26
N ILE A 40 -2.42 5.75 -0.19
CA ILE A 40 -3.43 4.73 0.07
C ILE A 40 -4.79 5.35 0.36
N LYS A 41 -4.88 6.28 1.32
CA LYS A 41 -6.16 6.92 1.68
C LYS A 41 -6.75 7.78 0.55
N THR A 42 -5.93 8.24 -0.38
CA THR A 42 -6.37 9.03 -1.54
C THR A 42 -6.93 8.14 -2.65
N VAL A 43 -6.40 6.93 -2.83
CA VAL A 43 -6.73 6.05 -3.96
C VAL A 43 -7.71 4.93 -3.56
N VAL A 44 -7.54 4.33 -2.39
CA VAL A 44 -8.35 3.20 -1.95
C VAL A 44 -9.55 3.74 -1.16
N PRO A 45 -10.79 3.48 -1.60
CA PRO A 45 -11.98 3.86 -0.85
C PRO A 45 -11.93 3.32 0.58
N SER A 46 -12.22 4.17 1.56
CA SER A 46 -12.15 3.82 2.98
C SER A 46 -13.06 2.64 3.37
N VAL A 47 -14.14 2.40 2.61
CA VAL A 47 -15.02 1.23 2.78
C VAL A 47 -14.31 -0.12 2.64
N TYR A 48 -13.15 -0.15 1.98
CA TYR A 48 -12.36 -1.37 1.82
C TYR A 48 -11.17 -1.47 2.77
N LEU A 49 -10.93 -0.45 3.60
CA LEU A 49 -9.83 -0.40 4.56
C LEU A 49 -10.38 -0.58 5.97
N ASP A 50 -9.82 -1.52 6.72
CA ASP A 50 -10.19 -1.81 8.10
C ASP A 50 -8.95 -2.11 8.94
N ASP A 51 -9.15 -2.32 10.25
CA ASP A 51 -8.06 -2.58 11.20
C ASP A 51 -7.30 -3.88 10.89
N ASP A 52 -7.91 -4.79 10.13
CA ASP A 52 -7.30 -6.04 9.67
C ASP A 52 -6.54 -5.88 8.35
N THR A 53 -6.50 -4.67 7.74
CA THR A 53 -5.78 -4.46 6.48
C THR A 53 -4.28 -4.49 6.74
N ILE A 54 -3.59 -5.40 6.06
CA ILE A 54 -2.14 -5.57 6.20
C ILE A 54 -1.41 -4.59 5.27
N TYR A 55 -0.47 -3.82 5.82
CA TYR A 55 0.32 -2.84 5.07
C TYR A 55 1.80 -3.23 5.05
N HIS A 56 2.32 -3.56 3.87
CA HIS A 56 3.75 -3.73 3.62
C HIS A 56 4.27 -2.51 2.86
N LEU A 57 4.66 -1.48 3.61
CA LEU A 57 5.17 -0.21 3.07
C LEU A 57 6.69 -0.18 3.18
N GLN A 58 7.35 -0.18 2.02
CA GLN A 58 8.80 -0.32 1.88
C GLN A 58 9.36 -1.52 2.66
N PRO A 59 8.92 -2.75 2.37
CA PRO A 59 9.38 -3.94 3.08
C PRO A 59 10.88 -4.22 2.88
N SER A 60 11.49 -3.70 1.80
CA SER A 60 12.93 -3.79 1.55
C SER A 60 13.77 -2.84 2.42
N GLY A 61 13.15 -1.85 3.09
CA GLY A 61 13.81 -0.87 3.94
C GLY A 61 14.56 0.22 3.17
N ARG A 62 15.47 -0.13 2.26
CA ARG A 62 16.23 0.83 1.43
C ARG A 62 16.08 0.48 -0.04
N PHE A 63 15.44 1.37 -0.80
CA PHE A 63 15.26 1.24 -2.24
C PHE A 63 15.76 2.51 -2.95
N VAL A 64 17.07 2.75 -2.85
CA VAL A 64 17.71 3.95 -3.40
C VAL A 64 18.11 3.77 -4.86
N ILE A 65 18.65 2.59 -5.20
CA ILE A 65 19.05 2.26 -6.57
C ILE A 65 17.89 1.54 -7.26
N GLY A 66 17.42 2.07 -8.38
CA GLY A 66 16.32 1.53 -9.18
C GLY A 66 16.43 1.90 -10.66
N GLY A 67 15.63 1.24 -11.50
CA GLY A 67 15.70 1.34 -12.97
C GLY A 67 16.68 0.34 -13.62
N PRO A 68 16.70 0.22 -14.97
CA PRO A 68 17.73 -0.54 -15.66
C PRO A 68 19.09 0.17 -15.48
N GLN A 69 20.06 -0.59 -14.97
CA GLN A 69 21.46 -0.17 -14.86
C GLN A 69 22.18 -0.29 -16.20
#